data_AF-A0A2E0L1J3-F1
#
_entry.id   AF-A0A2E0L1J3-F1
#
_cell.length_a   1.000
_cell.length_b   1.000
_cell.length_c   1.000
_cell.angle_alpha   90.00
_cell.angle_beta   90.00
_cell.angle_gamma   90.00
#
_symmetry.space_group_name_H-M   'P 1'
#
loop_
_entity.id
_entity.type
_entity.pdbx_description
1 polymer ?
#
loop_
_entity_poly.entity_id
_entity_poly.type
_entity_poly.pdbx_seq_one_letter_code
_entity_poly.pdbx_strand_id
1 'polypeptide(L)'
;MTNKNNIPALIRQLEIIYQDFQSRSRQAKQIEKELQFLYDDLCESYLTATSEQRADVCIALEFRERLINQLLVYYRHIANQTEKSVAKKRQESAVRQLVQQGVAARALIGRRVPEEDLEVATRQIAEAAEAIHFDHETLAEDLDVSYKYFVQRAIQYHKGKDRIRALKALGMALQQHPTLERNDHVLALASTLTGETELSAVLTLSDRYVLYKFVQELEEAEARSHAAAAPPQRSTLATIRSWFTN
;
A
#
# COMPACT_ATOMS: atom_id res chain seq x y z
N MET A 1 20.00 10.87 -5.52
CA MET A 1 18.89 11.00 -6.50
C MET A 1 18.05 9.74 -6.39
N THR A 2 16.93 9.82 -5.67
CA THR A 2 15.93 8.74 -5.64
C THR A 2 15.36 8.59 -7.03
N ASN A 3 15.34 7.36 -7.55
CA ASN A 3 14.80 7.08 -8.86
C ASN A 3 13.27 7.17 -8.72
N LYS A 4 12.71 8.34 -9.04
CA LYS A 4 11.31 8.73 -8.77
C LYS A 4 10.25 7.76 -9.31
N ASN A 5 10.62 6.83 -10.18
CA ASN A 5 9.71 5.88 -10.82
C ASN A 5 9.90 4.43 -10.34
N ASN A 6 10.75 4.17 -9.34
CA ASN A 6 10.93 2.82 -8.81
C ASN A 6 9.96 2.54 -7.67
N ILE A 7 8.71 2.22 -8.02
CA ILE A 7 7.63 1.86 -7.10
C ILE A 7 8.08 0.83 -6.03
N PRO A 8 8.71 -0.31 -6.37
CA PRO A 8 9.23 -1.24 -5.36
C PRO A 8 10.20 -0.60 -4.35
N ALA A 9 11.05 0.32 -4.79
CA ALA A 9 11.99 1.01 -3.90
C ALA A 9 11.27 2.00 -2.97
N LEU A 10 10.29 2.76 -3.48
CA LEU A 10 9.47 3.69 -2.68
C LEU A 10 8.69 2.94 -1.60
N ILE A 11 8.09 1.81 -1.95
CA ILE A 11 7.36 0.95 -1.01
C ILE A 11 8.27 0.42 0.09
N ARG A 12 9.51 0.02 -0.25
CA ARG A 12 10.50 -0.44 0.73
C ARG A 12 11.00 0.68 1.63
N GLN A 13 11.17 1.89 1.09
CA GLN A 13 11.51 3.07 1.89
C GLN A 13 10.40 3.41 2.89
N LEU A 14 9.13 3.31 2.48
CA LEU A 14 8.00 3.48 3.39
C LEU A 14 7.99 2.45 4.53
N GLU A 15 8.46 1.21 4.32
CA GLU A 15 8.62 0.21 5.41
C GLU A 15 9.66 0.66 6.42
N ILE A 16 10.83 1.06 5.92
CA ILE A 16 11.98 1.43 6.74
C ILE A 16 11.63 2.64 7.59
N ILE A 17 11.09 3.70 6.98
CA ILE A 17 10.74 4.92 7.68
C ILE A 17 9.64 4.68 8.71
N TYR A 18 8.70 3.78 8.43
CA TYR A 18 7.69 3.40 9.41
C TYR A 18 8.28 2.69 10.64
N GLN A 19 9.25 1.78 10.44
CA GLN A 19 9.97 1.13 11.54
C GLN A 19 10.78 2.14 12.37
N ASP A 20 11.38 3.13 11.70
CA ASP A 20 12.10 4.22 12.36
C ASP A 20 11.15 5.12 13.18
N PHE A 21 9.94 5.41 12.67
CA PHE A 21 8.92 6.17 13.41
C PHE A 21 8.55 5.50 14.74
N GLN A 22 8.40 4.17 14.73
CA GLN A 22 8.07 3.40 15.94
C GLN A 22 9.22 3.37 16.96
N SER A 23 10.46 3.30 16.49
CA SER A 23 11.63 3.15 17.36
C SER A 23 12.22 4.48 17.84
N ARG A 24 11.95 5.60 17.16
CA ARG A 24 12.59 6.91 17.41
C ARG A 24 11.59 8.05 17.53
N SER A 25 10.67 7.97 18.48
CA SER A 25 9.62 8.99 18.71
C SER A 25 10.16 10.42 18.91
N ARG A 26 11.39 10.59 19.42
CA ARG A 26 12.04 11.90 19.59
C ARG A 26 12.38 12.61 18.27
N GLN A 27 12.37 11.89 17.14
CA GLN A 27 12.63 12.42 15.79
C GLN A 27 11.35 12.52 14.94
N ALA A 28 10.17 12.37 15.54
CA ALA A 28 8.88 12.30 14.83
C ALA A 28 8.68 13.40 13.77
N LYS A 29 9.01 14.67 14.08
CA LYS A 29 8.86 15.78 13.13
C LYS A 29 9.76 15.67 11.89
N GLN A 30 10.95 15.09 12.03
CA GLN A 30 11.84 14.86 10.89
C GLN A 30 11.31 13.70 10.04
N ILE A 31 10.90 12.63 10.70
CA ILE A 31 10.32 11.44 10.05
C ILE A 31 9.01 11.78 9.32
N GLU A 32 8.16 12.65 9.88
CA GLU A 32 6.95 13.16 9.23
C GLU A 32 7.26 13.90 7.93
N LYS A 33 8.33 14.69 7.87
CA LYS A 33 8.75 15.37 6.63
C LYS A 33 9.25 14.37 5.60
N GLU A 34 10.05 13.39 6.02
CA GLU A 34 10.55 12.35 5.13
C GLU A 34 9.41 11.49 4.56
N LEU A 35 8.41 11.16 5.40
CA LEU A 35 7.18 10.50 4.96
C LEU A 35 6.40 11.33 3.94
N GLN A 36 6.28 12.65 4.16
CA GLN A 36 5.60 13.53 3.22
C GLN A 36 6.24 13.48 1.82
N PHE A 37 7.57 13.59 1.73
CA PHE A 37 8.28 13.47 0.45
C PHE A 37 8.07 12.11 -0.22
N LEU A 38 8.07 11.03 0.56
CA LEU A 38 7.79 9.69 0.01
C LEU A 38 6.35 9.54 -0.47
N TYR A 39 5.37 10.15 0.20
CA TYR A 39 3.99 10.14 -0.26
C TYR A 39 3.79 10.96 -1.52
N ASP A 40 4.48 12.09 -1.66
CA ASP A 40 4.49 12.88 -2.89
C ASP A 40 5.05 12.05 -4.06
N ASP A 41 6.22 11.42 -3.88
CA ASP A 41 6.85 10.56 -4.89
C ASP A 41 5.99 9.33 -5.21
N LEU A 42 5.30 8.75 -4.21
CA LEU A 42 4.40 7.62 -4.41
C LEU A 42 3.15 8.01 -5.21
N CYS A 43 2.53 9.15 -4.91
CA CYS A 43 1.37 9.64 -5.66
C CYS A 43 1.76 9.98 -7.11
N GLU A 44 2.92 10.63 -7.32
CA GLU A 44 3.47 10.92 -8.65
C GLU A 44 3.72 9.62 -9.45
N SER A 45 4.36 8.64 -8.81
CA SER A 45 4.56 7.30 -9.40
C SER A 45 3.23 6.61 -9.72
N TYR A 46 2.26 6.68 -8.82
CA TYR A 46 0.96 6.00 -8.99
C TYR A 46 0.18 6.57 -10.18
N LEU A 47 0.17 7.90 -10.33
CA LEU A 47 -0.49 8.58 -11.46
C LEU A 47 0.10 8.13 -12.81
N THR A 48 1.42 7.92 -12.88
CA THR A 48 2.13 7.56 -14.12
C THR A 48 2.26 6.05 -14.37
N ALA A 49 1.91 5.23 -13.38
CA ALA A 49 2.00 3.78 -13.45
C ALA A 49 0.95 3.15 -14.38
N THR A 50 1.29 2.00 -14.96
CA THR A 50 0.31 1.13 -15.65
C THR A 50 -0.67 0.51 -14.64
N SER A 51 -1.84 0.08 -15.09
CA SER A 51 -2.83 -0.58 -14.21
C SER A 51 -2.26 -1.79 -13.46
N GLU A 52 -1.38 -2.56 -14.09
CA GLU A 52 -0.67 -3.66 -13.43
C GLU A 52 0.26 -3.18 -12.31
N GLN A 53 1.02 -2.11 -12.55
CA GLN A 53 1.93 -1.52 -11.56
C GLN A 53 1.17 -0.90 -10.39
N ARG A 54 0.01 -0.27 -10.66
CA ARG A 54 -0.89 0.23 -9.61
C ARG A 54 -1.44 -0.89 -8.74
N ALA A 55 -1.79 -2.04 -9.33
CA ALA A 55 -2.17 -3.23 -8.57
C ALA A 55 -1.05 -3.65 -7.60
N ASP A 56 0.21 -3.65 -8.05
CA ASP A 56 1.35 -3.97 -7.18
C ASP A 56 1.52 -2.98 -6.02
N VAL A 57 1.29 -1.68 -6.26
CA VAL A 57 1.27 -0.64 -5.21
C VAL A 57 0.20 -0.96 -4.17
N CYS A 58 -1.04 -1.17 -4.62
CA CYS A 58 -2.15 -1.49 -3.75
C CYS A 58 -1.86 -2.76 -2.94
N ILE A 59 -1.40 -3.85 -3.58
CA ILE A 59 -1.05 -5.13 -2.91
C ILE A 59 -0.05 -4.91 -1.77
N ALA A 60 0.95 -4.07 -1.98
CA ALA A 60 1.97 -3.83 -0.98
C ALA A 60 1.51 -2.94 0.18
N LEU A 61 0.58 -2.01 -0.08
CA LEU A 61 0.02 -1.11 0.94
C LEU A 61 -1.14 -1.73 1.73
N GLU A 62 -1.85 -2.70 1.16
CA GLU A 62 -3.10 -3.23 1.70
C GLU A 62 -3.00 -3.81 3.11
N PHE A 63 -1.90 -4.42 3.51
CA PHE A 63 -1.82 -4.93 4.89
C PHE A 63 -0.95 -4.08 5.81
N ARG A 64 -0.56 -2.89 5.36
CA ARG A 64 0.08 -1.88 6.22
C ARG A 64 -0.97 -0.96 6.81
N GLU A 65 -1.83 -1.50 7.68
CA GLU A 65 -2.82 -0.70 8.45
C GLU A 65 -2.17 0.52 9.11
N ARG A 66 -0.93 0.28 9.54
CA ARG A 66 0.04 1.19 10.10
C ARG A 66 0.35 2.45 9.27
N LEU A 67 0.04 2.49 7.98
CA LEU A 67 0.24 3.65 7.09
C LEU A 67 -1.07 4.39 6.74
N ILE A 68 -2.23 3.79 7.00
CA ILE A 68 -3.54 4.35 6.62
C ILE A 68 -3.75 5.71 7.29
N ASN A 69 -3.45 5.80 8.58
CA ASN A 69 -3.64 7.04 9.33
C ASN A 69 -2.70 8.15 8.84
N GLN A 70 -1.47 7.82 8.47
CA GLN A 70 -0.49 8.75 7.92
C GLN A 70 -0.88 9.19 6.51
N LEU A 71 -1.41 8.27 5.70
CA LEU A 71 -1.99 8.59 4.39
C LEU A 71 -3.21 9.52 4.52
N LEU A 72 -4.07 9.29 5.51
CA LEU A 72 -5.20 10.17 5.81
C LEU A 72 -4.73 11.58 6.22
N VAL A 73 -3.73 11.67 7.09
CA VAL A 73 -3.12 12.95 7.49
C VAL A 73 -2.53 13.67 6.28
N TYR A 74 -1.81 12.94 5.42
CA TYR A 74 -1.25 13.46 4.18
C TYR A 74 -2.35 13.95 3.23
N TYR A 75 -3.42 13.18 3.03
CA TYR A 75 -4.55 13.57 2.18
C TYR A 75 -5.23 14.84 2.67
N ARG A 76 -5.52 14.94 3.98
CA ARG A 76 -6.04 16.16 4.60
C ARG A 76 -5.08 17.34 4.42
N HIS A 77 -3.77 17.09 4.46
CA HIS A 77 -2.77 18.12 4.22
C HIS A 77 -2.82 18.65 2.77
N ILE A 78 -2.87 17.75 1.77
CA ILE A 78 -3.00 18.11 0.35
C ILE A 78 -4.29 18.89 0.09
N ALA A 79 -5.42 18.45 0.66
CA ALA A 79 -6.70 19.16 0.54
C ALA A 79 -6.62 20.61 1.05
N ASN A 80 -6.05 20.80 2.24
CA ASN A 80 -5.82 22.14 2.80
C ASN A 80 -4.85 23.00 1.95
N GLN A 81 -3.82 22.41 1.34
CA GLN A 81 -2.94 23.14 0.43
C GLN A 81 -3.63 23.55 -0.87
N THR A 82 -4.52 22.68 -1.37
CA THR A 82 -5.31 22.89 -2.57
C THR A 82 -6.26 24.07 -2.37
N GLU A 83 -7.06 24.04 -1.30
CA GLU A 83 -7.98 25.13 -0.93
C GLU A 83 -7.25 26.47 -0.81
N LYS A 84 -6.12 26.51 -0.08
CA LYS A 84 -5.30 27.73 0.06
C LYS A 84 -4.74 28.23 -1.26
N SER A 85 -4.46 27.34 -2.22
CA SER A 85 -3.92 27.71 -3.53
C SER A 85 -5.01 28.28 -4.44
N VAL A 86 -6.21 27.68 -4.43
CA VAL A 86 -7.39 28.20 -5.12
C VAL A 86 -7.79 29.57 -4.58
N ALA A 87 -7.90 29.72 -3.25
CA ALA A 87 -8.28 30.98 -2.62
C ALA A 87 -7.34 32.16 -2.95
N LYS A 88 -6.06 31.86 -3.20
CA LYS A 88 -5.05 32.86 -3.59
C LYS A 88 -5.04 33.20 -5.09
N LYS A 89 -5.99 32.66 -5.88
CA LYS A 89 -6.00 32.74 -7.35
C LYS A 89 -4.65 32.37 -7.96
N ARG A 90 -3.98 31.36 -7.40
CA ARG A 90 -2.68 30.90 -7.90
C ARG A 90 -2.84 30.22 -9.26
N GLN A 91 -1.70 30.07 -9.95
CA GLN A 91 -1.56 29.42 -11.24
C GLN A 91 -2.38 28.11 -11.30
N GLU A 92 -3.30 28.03 -12.27
CA GLU A 92 -4.19 26.88 -12.50
C GLU A 92 -3.44 25.55 -12.54
N SER A 93 -2.24 25.55 -13.14
CA SER A 93 -1.36 24.38 -13.23
C SER A 93 -0.95 23.80 -11.86
N ALA A 94 -0.69 24.67 -10.87
CA ALA A 94 -0.31 24.24 -9.53
C ALA A 94 -1.51 23.66 -8.77
N VAL A 95 -2.70 24.24 -8.95
CA VAL A 95 -3.94 23.68 -8.38
C VAL A 95 -4.25 22.33 -9.00
N ARG A 96 -4.11 22.21 -10.32
CA ARG A 96 -4.31 20.96 -11.06
C ARG A 96 -3.43 19.83 -10.53
N GLN A 97 -2.15 20.11 -10.29
CA GLN A 97 -1.22 19.12 -9.73
C GLN A 97 -1.65 18.66 -8.33
N LEU A 98 -2.06 19.59 -7.46
CA LEU A 98 -2.52 19.26 -6.12
C LEU A 98 -3.82 18.44 -6.13
N VAL A 99 -4.75 18.76 -7.02
CA VAL A 99 -5.97 17.96 -7.23
C VAL A 99 -5.60 16.54 -7.65
N GLN A 100 -4.72 16.37 -8.64
CA GLN A 100 -4.26 15.06 -9.10
C GLN A 100 -3.62 14.22 -7.97
N GLN A 101 -2.74 14.83 -7.18
CA GLN A 101 -2.16 14.18 -6.01
C GLN A 101 -3.20 13.81 -4.95
N GLY A 102 -4.20 14.68 -4.73
CA GLY A 102 -5.33 14.42 -3.87
C GLY A 102 -6.13 13.19 -4.31
N VAL A 103 -6.44 13.05 -5.60
CA VAL A 103 -7.17 11.89 -6.14
C VAL A 103 -6.35 10.61 -5.97
N ALA A 104 -5.06 10.64 -6.30
CA ALA A 104 -4.16 9.49 -6.09
C ALA A 104 -4.09 9.09 -4.61
N ALA A 105 -3.91 10.04 -3.70
CA ALA A 105 -3.90 9.78 -2.25
C ALA A 105 -5.23 9.18 -1.77
N ARG A 106 -6.37 9.67 -2.27
CA ARG A 106 -7.70 9.12 -1.95
C ARG A 106 -7.83 7.66 -2.42
N ALA A 107 -7.32 7.34 -3.60
CA ALA A 107 -7.31 5.98 -4.13
C ALA A 107 -6.43 5.05 -3.27
N LEU A 108 -5.24 5.51 -2.85
CA LEU A 108 -4.34 4.76 -1.97
C LEU A 108 -4.93 4.51 -0.57
N ILE A 109 -5.74 5.45 -0.05
CA ILE A 109 -6.49 5.27 1.21
C ILE A 109 -7.62 4.25 1.05
N GLY A 110 -8.28 4.20 -0.11
CA GLY A 110 -9.37 3.26 -0.38
C GLY A 110 -10.55 3.36 0.60
N ARG A 111 -11.22 2.24 0.89
CA ARG A 111 -12.39 2.16 1.81
C ARG A 111 -12.01 1.91 3.27
N ARG A 112 -10.79 2.26 3.65
CA ARG A 112 -10.17 1.82 4.91
C ARG A 112 -10.40 2.77 6.08
N VAL A 113 -10.89 3.95 5.76
CA VAL A 113 -11.20 5.03 6.67
C VAL A 113 -12.70 5.30 6.52
N PRO A 114 -13.44 5.51 7.62
CA PRO A 114 -14.84 5.92 7.55
C PRO A 114 -15.02 7.12 6.61
N GLU A 115 -16.13 7.15 5.88
CA GLU A 115 -16.38 8.23 4.93
C GLU A 115 -16.45 9.61 5.61
N GLU A 116 -16.99 9.65 6.84
CA GLU A 116 -17.04 10.83 7.72
C GLU A 116 -15.66 11.44 7.98
N ASP A 117 -14.62 10.60 8.09
CA ASP A 117 -13.24 11.06 8.30
C ASP A 117 -12.63 11.70 7.04
N LEU A 118 -13.20 11.43 5.87
CA LEU A 118 -12.70 11.91 4.58
C LEU A 118 -13.53 13.06 4.02
N GLU A 119 -14.78 13.20 4.44
CA GLU A 119 -15.79 14.10 3.84
C GLU A 119 -15.27 15.52 3.61
N VAL A 120 -14.65 16.15 4.61
CA VAL A 120 -14.13 17.52 4.52
C VAL A 120 -13.01 17.62 3.46
N ALA A 121 -12.05 16.70 3.50
CA ALA A 121 -10.92 16.72 2.57
C ALA A 121 -11.36 16.40 1.13
N THR A 122 -12.30 15.48 0.95
CA THR A 122 -12.87 15.14 -0.36
C THR A 122 -13.63 16.31 -0.96
N ARG A 123 -14.46 16.99 -0.17
CA ARG A 123 -15.16 18.20 -0.62
C ARG A 123 -14.21 19.31 -1.03
N GLN A 124 -13.17 19.60 -0.24
CA GLN A 124 -12.17 20.62 -0.58
C GLN A 124 -11.47 20.34 -1.92
N ILE A 125 -11.15 19.08 -2.21
CA ILE A 125 -10.54 18.68 -3.48
C ILE A 125 -11.55 18.78 -4.63
N ALA A 126 -12.81 18.38 -4.41
CA ALA A 126 -13.86 18.44 -5.42
C ALA A 126 -14.20 19.88 -5.82
N GLU A 127 -14.39 20.77 -4.84
CA GLU A 127 -14.62 22.21 -5.09
C GLU A 127 -13.44 22.85 -5.83
N ALA A 128 -12.21 22.47 -5.48
CA ALA A 128 -11.02 22.95 -6.17
C ALA A 128 -10.94 22.44 -7.62
N ALA A 129 -11.33 21.20 -7.87
CA ALA A 129 -11.38 20.62 -9.21
C ALA A 129 -12.42 21.36 -10.08
N GLU A 130 -13.62 21.61 -9.54
CA GLU A 130 -14.67 22.38 -10.21
C GLU A 130 -14.20 23.79 -10.59
N ALA A 131 -13.50 24.48 -9.67
CA ALA A 131 -13.00 25.84 -9.88
C ALA A 131 -12.00 25.98 -11.05
N ILE A 132 -11.35 24.87 -11.46
CA ILE A 132 -10.40 24.85 -12.58
C ILE A 132 -10.89 23.98 -13.76
N HIS A 133 -12.17 23.60 -13.78
CA HIS A 133 -12.75 22.69 -14.77
C HIS A 133 -11.91 21.40 -14.94
N PHE A 134 -11.42 20.86 -13.83
CA PHE A 134 -10.69 19.60 -13.83
C PHE A 134 -11.68 18.44 -13.83
N ASP A 135 -11.52 17.55 -14.80
CA ASP A 135 -12.33 16.34 -14.90
C ASP A 135 -11.84 15.29 -13.88
N HIS A 136 -12.37 15.43 -12.66
CA HIS A 136 -12.08 14.52 -11.56
C HIS A 136 -12.67 13.13 -11.80
N GLU A 137 -13.82 13.04 -12.46
CA GLU A 137 -14.49 11.76 -12.73
C GLU A 137 -13.63 10.90 -13.65
N THR A 138 -13.19 11.45 -14.78
CA THR A 138 -12.29 10.74 -15.71
C THR A 138 -10.98 10.32 -15.02
N LEU A 139 -10.38 11.20 -14.21
CA LEU A 139 -9.16 10.82 -13.48
C LEU A 139 -9.43 9.72 -12.44
N ALA A 140 -10.53 9.78 -11.70
CA ALA A 140 -10.85 8.78 -10.69
C ALA A 140 -11.14 7.41 -11.31
N GLU A 141 -11.83 7.38 -12.45
CA GLU A 141 -12.05 6.18 -13.27
C GLU A 141 -10.72 5.60 -13.76
N ASP A 142 -9.82 6.44 -14.28
CA ASP A 142 -8.50 6.01 -14.73
C ASP A 142 -7.64 5.45 -13.60
N LEU A 143 -7.80 5.95 -12.38
CA LEU A 143 -7.05 5.51 -11.20
C LEU A 143 -7.57 4.22 -10.59
N ASP A 144 -8.79 3.79 -10.96
CA ASP A 144 -9.36 2.54 -10.49
C ASP A 144 -8.64 1.34 -11.13
N VAL A 145 -8.38 0.33 -10.32
CA VAL A 145 -7.63 -0.86 -10.74
C VAL A 145 -8.59 -2.03 -10.81
N SER A 146 -8.81 -2.55 -12.01
CA SER A 146 -9.69 -3.70 -12.23
C SER A 146 -9.23 -4.94 -11.44
N TYR A 147 -10.19 -5.65 -10.84
CA TYR A 147 -9.98 -6.92 -10.15
C TYR A 147 -9.15 -7.94 -10.95
N LYS A 148 -9.24 -7.90 -12.28
CA LYS A 148 -8.52 -8.81 -13.20
C LYS A 148 -7.01 -8.73 -13.02
N TYR A 149 -6.47 -7.53 -12.79
CA TYR A 149 -5.04 -7.33 -12.57
C TYR A 149 -4.58 -7.95 -11.25
N PHE A 150 -5.41 -7.88 -10.21
CA PHE A 150 -5.14 -8.53 -8.93
C PHE A 150 -5.16 -10.06 -9.04
N VAL A 151 -6.11 -10.65 -9.79
CA VAL A 151 -6.11 -12.10 -10.07
C VAL A 151 -4.86 -12.51 -10.85
N GLN A 152 -4.49 -11.76 -11.89
CA GLN A 152 -3.28 -12.02 -12.68
C GLN A 152 -2.02 -11.99 -11.81
N ARG A 153 -1.89 -10.98 -10.94
CA ARG A 153 -0.78 -10.87 -10.00
C ARG A 153 -0.76 -12.00 -8.97
N ALA A 154 -1.91 -12.42 -8.45
CA ALA A 154 -1.98 -13.57 -7.54
C ALA A 154 -1.38 -14.84 -8.17
N ILE A 155 -1.72 -15.11 -9.43
CA ILE A 155 -1.18 -16.25 -10.19
C ILE A 155 0.33 -16.09 -10.41
N GLN A 156 0.79 -14.90 -10.78
CA GLN A 156 2.21 -14.63 -11.01
C GLN A 156 3.03 -14.81 -9.73
N TYR A 157 2.58 -14.26 -8.60
CA TYR A 157 3.24 -14.40 -7.30
C TYR A 157 3.24 -15.86 -6.82
N HIS A 158 2.12 -16.58 -7.00
CA HIS A 158 2.06 -18.00 -6.68
C HIS A 158 3.09 -18.82 -7.47
N LYS A 159 3.20 -18.59 -8.79
CA LYS A 159 4.23 -19.22 -9.64
C LYS A 159 5.65 -18.84 -9.21
N GLY A 160 5.83 -17.60 -8.77
CA GLY A 160 7.08 -17.09 -8.19
C GLY A 160 7.37 -17.58 -6.77
N LYS A 161 6.50 -18.42 -6.18
CA LYS A 161 6.58 -18.93 -4.81
C LYS A 161 6.52 -17.84 -3.72
N ASP A 162 5.96 -16.68 -4.03
CA ASP A 162 5.65 -15.63 -3.05
C ASP A 162 4.20 -15.79 -2.58
N ARG A 163 4.02 -16.69 -1.60
CA ARG A 163 2.71 -17.05 -1.07
C ARG A 163 1.98 -15.86 -0.46
N ILE A 164 2.69 -15.03 0.29
CA ILE A 164 2.11 -13.87 0.97
C ILE A 164 1.58 -12.86 -0.04
N ARG A 165 2.36 -12.46 -1.05
CA ARG A 165 1.85 -11.51 -2.05
C ARG A 165 0.74 -12.10 -2.90
N ALA A 166 0.77 -13.41 -3.15
CA ALA A 166 -0.31 -14.09 -3.85
C ALA A 166 -1.63 -14.04 -3.07
N LEU A 167 -1.60 -14.33 -1.76
CA LEU A 167 -2.77 -14.21 -0.87
C LEU A 167 -3.32 -12.79 -0.85
N LYS A 168 -2.43 -11.80 -0.72
CA LYS A 168 -2.80 -10.37 -0.70
C LYS A 168 -3.51 -9.97 -1.99
N ALA A 169 -2.94 -10.34 -3.13
CA ALA A 169 -3.52 -10.04 -4.45
C ALA A 169 -4.86 -10.75 -4.66
N LEU A 170 -4.99 -12.02 -4.28
CA LEU A 170 -6.23 -12.77 -4.46
C LEU A 170 -7.36 -12.25 -3.56
N GLY A 171 -7.04 -11.92 -2.31
CA GLY A 171 -7.99 -11.33 -1.37
C GLY A 171 -8.55 -9.99 -1.87
N MET A 172 -7.69 -9.12 -2.41
CA MET A 172 -8.15 -7.88 -3.04
C MET A 172 -9.13 -8.11 -4.18
N ALA A 173 -8.81 -9.07 -5.07
CA ALA A 173 -9.69 -9.38 -6.18
C ALA A 173 -11.08 -9.86 -5.71
N LEU A 174 -11.12 -10.73 -4.70
CA LEU A 174 -12.36 -11.25 -4.09
C LEU A 174 -13.15 -10.13 -3.40
N GLN A 175 -12.49 -9.26 -2.66
CA GLN A 175 -13.13 -8.12 -1.97
C GLN A 175 -13.69 -7.08 -2.95
N GLN A 176 -13.01 -6.85 -4.09
CA GLN A 176 -13.51 -5.97 -5.16
C GLN A 176 -14.62 -6.64 -5.98
N HIS A 177 -14.55 -7.96 -6.17
CA HIS A 177 -15.48 -8.71 -7.01
C HIS A 177 -15.90 -10.03 -6.36
N PRO A 178 -16.87 -10.00 -5.43
CA PRO A 178 -17.30 -11.20 -4.67
C PRO A 178 -17.87 -12.33 -5.54
N THR A 179 -18.28 -12.06 -6.78
CA THR A 179 -18.75 -13.12 -7.69
C THR A 179 -17.64 -14.12 -8.05
N LEU A 180 -16.35 -13.77 -7.85
CA LEU A 180 -15.20 -14.66 -8.02
C LEU A 180 -15.22 -15.85 -7.06
N GLU A 181 -15.98 -15.79 -5.98
CA GLU A 181 -16.18 -16.91 -5.04
C GLU A 181 -16.81 -18.14 -5.70
N ARG A 182 -17.33 -18.02 -6.92
CA ARG A 182 -17.92 -19.12 -7.70
C ARG A 182 -17.01 -19.61 -8.83
N ASN A 183 -15.79 -19.08 -8.94
CA ASN A 183 -14.86 -19.44 -10.01
C ASN A 183 -13.93 -20.56 -9.55
N ASP A 184 -14.03 -21.73 -10.16
CA ASP A 184 -13.26 -22.93 -9.80
C ASP A 184 -11.75 -22.71 -9.75
N HIS A 185 -11.19 -21.90 -10.65
CA HIS A 185 -9.76 -21.59 -10.65
C HIS A 185 -9.35 -20.70 -9.48
N VAL A 186 -10.20 -19.74 -9.12
CA VAL A 186 -9.99 -18.87 -7.94
C VAL A 186 -10.11 -19.69 -6.66
N LEU A 187 -11.09 -20.60 -6.57
CA LEU A 187 -11.29 -21.50 -5.44
C LEU A 187 -10.09 -22.43 -5.22
N ALA A 188 -9.62 -23.08 -6.29
CA ALA A 188 -8.45 -23.95 -6.21
C ALA A 188 -7.18 -23.18 -5.79
N LEU A 189 -6.99 -21.97 -6.33
CA LEU A 189 -5.87 -21.11 -5.96
C LEU A 189 -5.97 -20.66 -4.50
N ALA A 190 -7.16 -20.25 -4.04
CA ALA A 190 -7.43 -19.89 -2.65
C ALA A 190 -7.12 -21.04 -1.70
N SER A 191 -7.62 -22.24 -1.97
CA SER A 191 -7.36 -23.44 -1.18
C SER A 191 -5.86 -23.77 -1.13
N THR A 192 -5.17 -23.69 -2.26
CA THR A 192 -3.73 -23.93 -2.33
C THR A 192 -2.93 -22.91 -1.52
N LEU A 193 -3.30 -21.63 -1.62
CA LEU A 193 -2.59 -20.54 -0.96
C LEU A 193 -2.87 -20.49 0.55
N THR A 194 -4.04 -20.92 1.02
CA THR A 194 -4.36 -20.96 2.45
C THR A 194 -3.97 -22.30 3.09
N GLY A 195 -3.98 -23.39 2.31
CA GLY A 195 -3.88 -24.76 2.84
C GLY A 195 -5.19 -25.26 3.44
N GLU A 196 -6.30 -24.54 3.21
CA GLU A 196 -7.62 -24.85 3.72
C GLU A 196 -8.53 -25.46 2.63
N THR A 197 -9.71 -25.94 3.01
CA THR A 197 -10.76 -26.28 2.03
C THR A 197 -11.20 -25.05 1.24
N GLU A 198 -11.71 -25.24 0.03
CA GLU A 198 -12.11 -24.13 -0.87
C GLU A 198 -13.07 -23.12 -0.19
N LEU A 199 -14.08 -23.62 0.54
CA LEU A 199 -15.04 -22.76 1.24
C LEU A 199 -14.38 -21.96 2.37
N SER A 200 -13.54 -22.60 3.17
CA SER A 200 -12.81 -21.95 4.26
C SER A 200 -11.84 -20.89 3.72
N ALA A 201 -11.12 -21.24 2.65
CA ALA A 201 -10.18 -20.36 1.99
C ALA A 201 -10.86 -19.09 1.45
N VAL A 202 -12.04 -19.22 0.86
CA VAL A 202 -12.84 -18.06 0.42
C VAL A 202 -13.23 -17.18 1.58
N LEU A 203 -13.75 -17.75 2.67
CA LEU A 203 -14.11 -16.96 3.86
C LEU A 203 -12.89 -16.20 4.41
N THR A 204 -11.74 -16.86 4.47
CA THR A 204 -10.46 -16.27 4.90
C THR A 204 -10.03 -15.12 3.98
N LEU A 205 -10.20 -15.23 2.66
CA LEU A 205 -9.74 -14.22 1.70
C LEU A 205 -10.73 -13.07 1.46
N SER A 206 -12.03 -13.36 1.49
CA SER A 206 -13.10 -12.38 1.25
C SER A 206 -13.31 -11.46 2.44
N ASP A 207 -13.06 -11.92 3.67
CA ASP A 207 -13.03 -11.05 4.84
C ASP A 207 -11.65 -10.43 5.03
N ARG A 208 -11.61 -9.10 5.03
CA ARG A 208 -10.35 -8.36 5.10
C ARG A 208 -9.63 -8.49 6.45
N TYR A 209 -10.37 -8.57 7.56
CA TYR A 209 -9.79 -8.73 8.89
C TYR A 209 -9.21 -10.13 9.07
N VAL A 210 -9.95 -11.15 8.64
CA VAL A 210 -9.50 -12.54 8.70
C VAL A 210 -8.25 -12.74 7.83
N LEU A 211 -8.27 -12.23 6.60
CA LEU A 211 -7.10 -12.28 5.70
C LEU A 211 -5.87 -11.61 6.31
N TYR A 212 -6.05 -10.44 6.92
CA TYR A 212 -4.96 -9.73 7.58
C TYR A 212 -4.33 -10.58 8.69
N LYS A 213 -5.15 -11.17 9.57
CA LYS A 213 -4.67 -12.02 10.65
C LYS A 213 -3.95 -13.25 10.14
N PHE A 214 -4.51 -13.92 9.14
CA PHE A 214 -3.91 -15.07 8.51
C PHE A 214 -2.54 -14.76 7.90
N VAL A 215 -2.43 -13.66 7.16
CA VAL A 215 -1.18 -13.21 6.56
C VAL A 215 -0.15 -12.82 7.62
N GLN A 216 -0.58 -12.14 8.68
CA GLN A 216 0.31 -11.76 9.78
C GLN A 216 0.93 -13.00 10.44
N GLU A 217 0.13 -14.03 10.72
CA GLU A 217 0.62 -15.28 11.31
C GLU A 217 1.61 -16.01 10.39
N LEU A 218 1.37 -15.99 9.07
CA LEU A 218 2.31 -16.53 8.08
C LEU A 218 3.62 -15.74 8.05
N GLU A 219 3.56 -14.41 8.03
CA GLU A 219 4.74 -13.54 8.07
C GLU A 219 5.57 -13.79 9.34
N GLU A 220 4.92 -13.95 10.50
CA GLU A 220 5.58 -14.27 11.77
C GLU A 220 6.17 -15.69 11.79
N ALA A 221 5.51 -16.67 11.15
CA ALA A 221 6.04 -18.01 11.01
C ALA A 221 7.26 -18.06 10.08
N GLU A 222 7.21 -17.38 8.93
CA GLU A 222 8.35 -17.25 8.01
C GLU A 222 9.53 -16.53 8.67
N ALA A 223 9.28 -15.43 9.40
CA ALA A 223 10.31 -14.72 10.15
C ALA A 223 10.98 -15.62 11.21
N ARG A 224 10.20 -16.42 11.95
CA ARG A 224 10.74 -17.39 12.92
C ARG A 224 11.58 -18.48 12.25
N SER A 225 11.10 -19.02 11.13
CA SER A 225 11.82 -20.02 10.35
C SER A 225 13.17 -19.47 9.84
N HIS A 226 13.18 -18.25 9.29
CA HIS A 226 14.40 -17.59 8.85
C HIS A 226 15.37 -17.26 10.00
N ALA A 227 14.86 -16.84 11.16
CA ALA A 227 15.68 -16.62 12.35
C ALA A 227 16.30 -17.93 12.89
N ALA A 228 15.57 -19.04 12.80
CA ALA A 228 16.06 -20.37 13.19
C ALA A 228 17.04 -20.97 12.16
N ALA A 229 16.87 -20.65 10.88
CA ALA A 229 17.76 -21.08 9.80
C ALA A 229 19.00 -20.18 9.62
N ALA A 230 19.01 -18.98 10.21
CA ALA A 230 20.17 -18.11 10.21
C ALA A 230 21.31 -18.78 11.01
N PRO A 231 22.55 -18.84 10.46
CA PRO A 231 23.67 -19.35 11.23
C PRO A 231 23.80 -18.54 12.53
N PRO A 232 24.11 -19.19 13.67
CA PRO A 232 24.22 -18.51 14.94
C PRO A 232 25.18 -17.33 14.77
N GLN A 233 24.69 -16.11 15.07
CA GLN A 233 25.56 -14.94 15.08
C GLN A 233 26.71 -15.25 16.03
N ARG A 234 27.93 -15.36 15.51
CA ARG A 234 29.12 -15.44 16.36
C ARG A 234 29.05 -14.21 17.24
N SER A 235 28.96 -14.41 18.55
CA SER A 235 29.10 -13.31 19.49
C SER A 235 30.41 -12.59 19.19
N THR A 236 30.47 -11.28 19.44
CA THR A 236 31.71 -10.50 19.26
C THR A 236 32.88 -11.19 19.95
N LEU A 237 32.63 -11.85 21.10
CA LEU A 237 33.55 -12.71 21.83
C LEU A 237 33.99 -13.98 21.08
N ALA A 238 33.09 -14.68 20.39
CA ALA A 238 33.42 -15.84 19.55
C ALA A 238 34.22 -15.44 18.30
N THR A 239 33.92 -14.27 17.71
CA THR A 239 34.69 -13.69 16.61
C THR A 239 36.10 -13.31 17.08
N ILE A 240 36.22 -12.63 18.23
CA ILE A 240 37.52 -12.28 18.84
C ILE A 240 38.33 -13.55 19.18
N ARG A 241 37.72 -14.58 19.80
CA ARG A 241 38.41 -15.84 20.11
C ARG A 241 38.92 -16.57 18.87
N SER A 242 38.20 -16.50 17.74
CA SER A 242 38.64 -17.10 16.49
C SER A 242 39.87 -16.44 15.86
N TRP A 243 40.22 -15.22 16.27
CA TRP A 243 41.44 -14.53 15.82
C TRP A 243 42.71 -15.00 16.55
N PHE A 244 42.56 -15.69 17.69
CA PHE A 244 43.67 -16.17 18.51
C PHE A 244 43.82 -17.70 18.49
N THR A 245 43.05 -18.40 17.66
CA THR A 245 43.04 -19.88 17.58
C THR A 245 43.39 -20.44 16.19
N ASN A 246 43.95 -19.59 15.31
CA ASN A 246 44.63 -20.01 14.08
C ASN A 246 46.12 -19.67 14.17
#